data_AF-A0A7K3Z0J7-F1
#
_entry.id   AF-A0A7K3Z0J7-F1
#
_cell.length_a   1.000
_cell.length_b   1.000
_cell.length_c   1.000
_cell.angle_alpha   90.00
_cell.angle_beta   90.00
_cell.angle_gamma   90.00
#
_symmetry.space_group_name_H-M   'P 1'
#
loop_
_entity.id
_entity.type
_entity.pdbx_description
1 polymer ?
#
loop_
_entity_poly.entity_id
_entity_poly.type
_entity_poly.pdbx_seq_one_letter_code
_entity_poly.pdbx_strand_id
1 'polypeptide(L)'
;MKRIVFCGFRGTGKTDVGRRVAEQTGLTFIDTDERIEEVTGRSIPDIFHDDGEERFRAVEREVIANLPAADAVISTGGGVVTDPVNMEHLRRDSTVFVLHADIDTIEKRLSRKPRPPLTGLPLR
;
A
#
# COMPACT_ATOMS: atom_id res chain seq x y z
N MET A 1 4.51 20.15 6.70
CA MET A 1 4.78 18.92 5.93
C MET A 1 3.63 18.69 4.96
N LYS A 2 3.91 18.25 3.74
CA LYS A 2 2.94 17.82 2.74
C LYS A 2 3.17 16.35 2.43
N ARG A 3 2.47 15.48 3.15
CA ARG A 3 2.36 14.06 2.78
C ARG A 3 1.07 13.84 1.99
N ILE A 4 1.19 13.20 0.84
CA ILE A 4 0.04 12.79 0.01
C ILE A 4 -0.03 11.27 0.08
N VAL A 5 -1.07 10.73 0.70
CA VAL A 5 -1.22 9.28 0.89
C VAL A 5 -2.31 8.74 -0.03
N PHE A 6 -2.01 7.71 -0.80
CA PHE A 6 -2.97 6.97 -1.61
C PHE A 6 -3.30 5.62 -0.97
N CYS A 7 -4.58 5.44 -0.67
CA CYS A 7 -5.19 4.23 -0.13
C CYS A 7 -6.23 3.65 -1.09
N GLY A 8 -6.73 2.44 -0.82
CA GLY A 8 -7.75 1.77 -1.61
C GLY A 8 -7.35 0.36 -2.05
N PHE A 9 -8.25 -0.36 -2.69
CA PHE A 9 -8.03 -1.77 -3.03
C PHE A 9 -6.86 -1.97 -4.01
N ARG A 10 -6.32 -3.19 -4.08
CA ARG A 10 -5.32 -3.52 -5.11
C ARG A 10 -5.92 -3.31 -6.51
N GLY A 11 -5.11 -2.89 -7.49
CA GLY A 11 -5.60 -2.64 -8.85
C GLY A 11 -6.37 -1.33 -9.06
N THR A 12 -6.61 -0.52 -8.02
CA THR A 12 -7.23 0.81 -8.20
C THR A 12 -6.29 1.85 -8.82
N GLY A 13 -4.98 1.56 -8.87
CA GLY A 13 -3.98 2.40 -9.56
C GLY A 13 -3.13 3.29 -8.62
N LYS A 14 -3.10 2.99 -7.32
CA LYS A 14 -2.37 3.78 -6.30
C LYS A 14 -0.91 4.06 -6.64
N THR A 15 -0.15 3.01 -6.97
CA THR A 15 1.26 3.16 -7.33
C THR A 15 1.44 4.02 -8.58
N ASP A 16 0.64 3.81 -9.62
CA ASP A 16 0.74 4.58 -10.87
C ASP A 16 0.34 6.07 -10.69
N VAL A 17 -0.75 6.33 -9.98
CA VAL A 17 -1.20 7.70 -9.66
C VAL A 17 -0.18 8.38 -8.75
N GLY A 18 0.30 7.69 -7.71
CA GLY A 18 1.27 8.21 -6.77
C GLY A 18 2.60 8.60 -7.44
N ARG A 19 3.13 7.77 -8.35
CA ARG A 19 4.34 8.11 -9.11
C ARG A 19 4.16 9.37 -9.96
N ARG A 20 3.03 9.51 -10.67
CA ARG A 20 2.73 10.72 -11.46
C ARG A 20 2.60 11.96 -10.60
N VAL A 21 1.98 11.85 -9.43
CA VAL A 21 1.86 12.97 -8.49
C VAL A 21 3.23 13.34 -7.93
N ALA A 22 4.08 12.36 -7.60
CA ALA A 22 5.45 12.60 -7.17
C ALA A 22 6.26 13.34 -8.24
N GLU A 23 6.19 12.89 -9.50
CA GLU A 23 6.83 13.55 -10.65
C GLU A 23 6.37 15.00 -10.83
N GLN A 24 5.06 15.27 -10.74
CA GLN A 24 4.50 16.62 -10.89
C GLN A 24 4.82 17.56 -9.73
N THR A 25 5.01 17.01 -8.53
CA THR A 25 5.26 17.79 -7.31
C THR A 25 6.74 17.89 -6.94
N GLY A 26 7.60 17.08 -7.57
CA GLY A 26 9.01 16.93 -7.20
C GLY A 26 9.23 16.23 -5.85
N LEU A 27 8.19 15.59 -5.29
CA LEU A 27 8.28 14.89 -4.02
C LEU A 27 8.81 13.46 -4.20
N THR A 28 9.42 12.92 -3.15
CA THR A 28 9.81 11.50 -3.12
C THR A 28 8.58 10.60 -3.15
N PHE A 29 8.60 9.58 -3.99
CA PHE A 29 7.59 8.51 -4.00
C PHE A 29 8.03 7.36 -3.07
N ILE A 30 7.10 6.86 -2.25
CA ILE A 30 7.29 5.72 -1.36
C ILE A 30 6.14 4.75 -1.57
N ASP A 31 6.43 3.47 -1.87
CA ASP A 31 5.43 2.40 -1.84
C ASP A 31 5.65 1.54 -0.59
N THR A 32 4.65 1.42 0.29
CA THR A 32 4.81 0.69 1.55
C THR A 32 5.00 -0.80 1.34
N ASP A 33 4.46 -1.38 0.25
CA ASP A 33 4.68 -2.80 -0.06
C ASP A 33 6.16 -3.02 -0.40
N GLU A 34 6.76 -2.15 -1.22
CA GLU A 34 8.20 -2.20 -1.55
C GLU A 34 9.05 -2.02 -0.28
N ARG A 35 8.67 -1.10 0.62
CA ARG A 35 9.38 -0.91 1.91
C ARG A 35 9.30 -2.13 2.83
N ILE A 36 8.19 -2.86 2.85
CA ILE A 36 8.05 -4.11 3.60
C ILE A 36 9.03 -5.16 3.06
N GLU A 37 9.09 -5.32 1.74
CA GLU A 37 10.01 -6.28 1.10
C GLU A 37 11.48 -5.90 1.33
N GLU A 38 11.82 -4.61 1.28
CA GLU A 38 13.16 -4.10 1.59
C GLU A 38 13.59 -4.38 3.04
N VAL A 39 12.71 -4.11 4.02
CA VAL A 39 13.01 -4.29 5.45
C VAL A 39 13.12 -5.77 5.82
N THR A 40 12.31 -6.63 5.20
CA THR A 40 12.28 -8.06 5.52
C THR A 40 13.24 -8.90 4.69
N GLY A 41 13.68 -8.38 3.53
CA GLY A 41 14.45 -9.14 2.54
C GLY A 41 13.66 -10.28 1.88
N ARG A 42 12.32 -10.28 2.02
CA ARG A 42 11.42 -11.34 1.56
C ARG A 42 10.27 -10.73 0.79
N SER A 43 9.73 -11.46 -0.19
CA SER A 43 8.54 -10.98 -0.88
C SER A 43 7.32 -11.05 0.05
N ILE A 44 6.33 -10.17 -0.14
CA ILE A 44 5.07 -10.23 0.62
C ILE A 44 4.41 -11.62 0.49
N PRO A 45 4.32 -12.25 -0.70
CA PRO A 45 3.87 -13.64 -0.83
C PRO A 45 4.56 -14.63 0.09
N ASP A 46 5.90 -14.57 0.22
CA ASP A 46 6.67 -15.48 1.06
C ASP A 46 6.37 -15.26 2.54
N ILE A 47 6.24 -14.00 2.98
CA ILE A 47 5.86 -13.67 4.36
C ILE A 47 4.47 -14.26 4.68
N PHE A 48 3.50 -14.10 3.79
CA PHE A 48 2.18 -14.67 3.98
C PHE A 48 2.19 -16.21 4.00
N HIS A 49 2.99 -16.83 3.13
CA HIS A 49 3.07 -18.29 3.02
C HIS A 49 3.74 -18.93 4.25
N ASP A 50 4.87 -18.39 4.67
CA ASP A 50 5.70 -18.99 5.71
C ASP A 50 5.30 -18.53 7.12
N ASP A 51 4.90 -17.27 7.28
CA ASP A 51 4.67 -16.64 8.58
C ASP A 51 3.20 -16.28 8.85
N GLY A 52 2.37 -16.25 7.81
CA GLY A 52 0.96 -15.90 7.89
C GLY A 52 0.65 -14.40 7.90
N GLU A 53 -0.64 -14.08 7.81
CA GLU A 53 -1.12 -12.68 7.76
C GLU A 53 -0.77 -11.89 9.01
N GLU A 54 -0.86 -12.49 10.21
CA GLU A 54 -0.60 -11.78 11.47
C GLU A 54 0.82 -11.20 11.50
N ARG A 55 1.82 -11.97 11.03
CA ARG A 55 3.20 -11.50 10.91
C ARG A 55 3.32 -10.38 9.90
N PHE A 56 2.71 -10.52 8.72
CA PHE A 56 2.68 -9.46 7.72
C PHE A 56 2.09 -8.16 8.30
N ARG A 57 0.97 -8.23 9.03
CA ARG A 57 0.35 -7.05 9.67
C ARG A 57 1.24 -6.41 10.72
N ALA A 58 1.98 -7.20 11.50
CA ALA A 58 2.94 -6.67 12.45
C ALA A 58 4.07 -5.88 11.74
N VAL A 59 4.60 -6.41 10.64
CA VAL A 59 5.62 -5.72 9.83
C VAL A 59 5.04 -4.48 9.13
N GLU A 60 3.82 -4.57 8.58
CA GLU A 60 3.12 -3.43 7.96
C GLU A 60 2.99 -2.26 8.95
N ARG A 61 2.60 -2.55 10.20
CA ARG A 61 2.56 -1.55 11.28
C ARG A 61 3.92 -0.92 11.57
N GLU A 62 4.96 -1.73 11.67
CA GLU A 62 6.32 -1.24 11.93
C GLU A 62 6.81 -0.34 10.79
N VAL A 63 6.61 -0.74 9.54
CA VAL A 63 7.01 0.04 8.37
C VAL A 63 6.28 1.39 8.33
N ILE A 64 4.97 1.40 8.59
CA ILE A 64 4.16 2.62 8.57
C ILE A 64 4.55 3.57 9.69
N ALA A 65 4.77 3.06 10.90
CA ALA A 65 5.21 3.85 12.04
C ALA A 65 6.60 4.48 11.83
N ASN A 66 7.46 3.83 11.04
CA ASN A 66 8.82 4.29 10.72
C ASN A 66 8.94 5.00 9.36
N LEU A 67 7.82 5.36 8.70
CA LEU A 67 7.89 6.17 7.49
C LEU A 67 8.57 7.52 7.78
N PRO A 68 9.43 8.00 6.88
CA PRO A 68 10.23 9.20 7.13
C PRO A 68 9.33 10.42 7.40
N ALA A 69 9.74 11.23 8.37
CA ALA A 69 9.13 12.52 8.66
C ALA A 69 9.56 13.58 7.62
N ALA A 70 9.18 13.34 6.36
CA ALA A 70 9.48 14.21 5.22
C ALA A 70 8.26 14.39 4.31
N ASP A 71 8.32 15.39 3.43
CA ASP A 71 7.33 15.59 2.37
C ASP A 71 7.48 14.47 1.33
N ALA A 72 6.40 13.73 1.10
CA ALA A 72 6.42 12.53 0.26
C ALA A 72 5.03 12.20 -0.29
N VAL A 73 5.02 11.49 -1.41
CA VAL A 73 3.85 10.80 -1.94
C VAL A 73 3.96 9.32 -1.56
N ILE A 74 2.93 8.80 -0.90
CA ILE A 74 2.94 7.47 -0.31
C ILE A 74 1.83 6.63 -0.92
N SER A 75 2.19 5.54 -1.59
CA SER A 75 1.27 4.48 -2.00
C SER A 75 1.26 3.39 -0.94
N THR A 76 0.08 2.92 -0.56
CA THR A 76 -0.07 1.93 0.52
C THR A 76 -0.54 0.57 0.01
N GLY A 77 -0.31 -0.47 0.81
CA GLY A 77 -0.91 -1.80 0.61
C GLY A 77 -2.44 -1.76 0.67
N GLY A 78 -3.11 -2.65 -0.06
CA GLY A 78 -4.57 -2.63 -0.20
C GLY A 78 -5.36 -2.85 1.10
N GLY A 79 -4.74 -3.47 2.09
CA GLY A 79 -5.35 -3.73 3.41
C GLY A 79 -5.04 -2.68 4.47
N VAL A 80 -4.21 -1.66 4.18
CA VAL A 80 -3.72 -0.75 5.23
C VAL A 80 -4.83 -0.06 6.02
N VAL A 81 -5.97 0.20 5.35
CA VAL A 81 -7.12 0.92 5.89
C VAL A 81 -7.89 0.12 6.95
N THR A 82 -7.63 -1.19 7.07
CA THR A 82 -8.29 -2.04 8.07
C THR A 82 -7.63 -1.97 9.44
N ASP A 83 -6.42 -1.43 9.52
CA ASP A 83 -5.70 -1.24 10.79
C ASP A 83 -5.81 0.23 11.24
N PRO A 84 -6.51 0.52 12.36
CA PRO A 84 -6.69 1.89 12.83
C PRO A 84 -5.37 2.55 13.26
N VAL A 85 -4.38 1.79 13.74
CA VAL A 85 -3.07 2.30 14.16
C VAL A 85 -2.31 2.81 12.95
N ASN A 86 -2.32 2.03 11.85
CA ASN A 86 -1.73 2.48 10.58
C ASN A 86 -2.37 3.77 10.09
N MET A 87 -3.69 3.85 10.16
CA MET A 87 -4.42 5.03 9.70
C MET A 87 -4.20 6.26 10.58
N GLU A 88 -3.94 6.10 11.87
CA GLU A 88 -3.52 7.21 12.75
C GLU A 88 -2.16 7.77 12.30
N HIS A 89 -1.17 6.92 12.11
CA HIS A 89 0.14 7.32 11.60
C HIS A 89 0.06 7.97 10.21
N LEU A 90 -0.73 7.38 9.31
CA LEU A 90 -0.85 7.88 7.94
C LEU A 90 -1.58 9.21 7.84
N ARG A 91 -2.55 9.50 8.72
CA ARG A 91 -3.31 10.76 8.71
C ARG A 91 -2.55 11.93 9.30
N ARG A 92 -1.54 11.67 10.13
CA ARG A 92 -0.76 12.72 10.76
C ARG A 92 -0.02 13.55 9.70
N ASP A 93 -0.31 14.84 9.68
CA ASP A 93 0.31 15.84 8.78
C ASP A 93 0.23 15.46 7.29
N SER A 94 -0.86 14.80 6.88
CA SER A 94 -1.06 14.33 5.51
C SER A 94 -2.46 14.63 4.95
N THR A 95 -2.58 14.54 3.62
CA THR A 95 -3.87 14.41 2.95
C THR A 95 -3.98 12.98 2.42
N VAL A 96 -5.06 12.29 2.82
CA VAL A 96 -5.30 10.90 2.42
C VAL A 96 -6.36 10.86 1.31
N PHE A 97 -6.01 10.24 0.19
CA PHE A 97 -6.89 9.99 -0.95
C PHE A 97 -7.19 8.49 -1.04
N VAL A 98 -8.46 8.14 -1.15
CA VAL A 98 -8.87 6.76 -1.42
C VAL A 98 -9.19 6.64 -2.91
N LEU A 99 -8.44 5.80 -3.62
CA LEU A 99 -8.71 5.51 -5.03
C LEU A 99 -9.66 4.33 -5.14
N HIS A 100 -10.71 4.53 -5.92
CA HIS A 100 -11.72 3.52 -6.23
C HIS A 100 -11.72 3.21 -7.72
N ALA A 101 -12.10 1.99 -8.07
CA ALA A 101 -12.36 1.53 -9.42
C ALA A 101 -13.49 0.49 -9.38
N ASP A 102 -14.23 0.35 -10.46
CA ASP A 102 -15.21 -0.73 -10.60
C ASP A 102 -14.53 -2.11 -10.64
N ILE A 103 -15.30 -3.15 -10.31
CA ILE A 103 -14.77 -4.52 -10.20
C ILE A 103 -14.24 -5.05 -11.53
N ASP A 104 -14.90 -4.75 -12.65
CA ASP A 104 -14.47 -5.18 -13.99
C ASP A 104 -13.09 -4.57 -14.33
N THR A 105 -12.89 -3.30 -14.00
CA THR A 105 -11.59 -2.61 -14.13
C THR A 105 -10.52 -3.23 -13.24
N ILE A 106 -10.85 -3.56 -11.99
CA ILE A 106 -9.91 -4.19 -11.04
C ILE A 106 -9.48 -5.56 -11.56
N GLU A 107 -10.42 -6.41 -11.95
CA GLU A 107 -10.15 -7.75 -12.50
C GLU A 107 -9.26 -7.70 -13.74
N LYS A 108 -9.58 -6.80 -14.69
CA LYS A 108 -8.80 -6.61 -15.92
C LYS A 108 -7.36 -6.16 -15.63
N ARG A 109 -7.13 -5.40 -14.55
CA ARG A 109 -5.79 -4.96 -14.15
C ARG A 109 -5.01 -6.04 -13.42
N LEU A 110 -5.66 -6.79 -12.53
CA LEU A 110 -5.03 -7.86 -11.75
C LEU A 110 -4.67 -9.08 -12.61
N SER A 111 -5.46 -9.39 -13.65
CA SER A 111 -5.18 -10.51 -14.56
C SER A 111 -3.86 -10.37 -15.32
N ARG A 112 -3.31 -9.15 -15.42
CA ARG A 112 -2.02 -8.86 -16.08
C ARG A 112 -0.79 -9.12 -15.19
N LYS A 113 -0.96 -9.17 -13.85
CA LYS A 113 0.09 -9.43 -12.86
C LYS A 113 -0.50 -10.18 -11.67
N PRO A 114 -0.57 -11.52 -11.71
CA PRO A 114 -1.14 -12.29 -10.61
C PRO A 114 -0.30 -12.11 -9.33
N ARG A 115 -0.95 -11.74 -8.24
CA ARG A 115 -0.41 -11.74 -6.87
C ARG A 115 -1.36 -12.56 -5.99
N PRO A 116 -0.86 -13.18 -4.89
CA PRO A 116 -1.71 -13.95 -3.99
C PRO A 116 -2.91 -13.13 -3.50
N PRO A 117 -4.10 -13.74 -3.38
CA PRO A 117 -5.24 -13.08 -2.78
C PRO A 117 -4.98 -12.90 -1.26
N LEU A 118 -5.50 -11.81 -0.69
CA LEU A 118 -5.41 -11.56 0.77
C LEU A 118 -6.31 -12.54 1.55
N THR A 119 -7.21 -13.22 0.84
CA THR A 119 -8.20 -14.15 1.36
C THR A 119 -8.29 -15.34 0.43
N GLY A 120 -8.74 -16.50 0.90
CA GLY A 120 -9.05 -17.64 0.01
C GLY A 120 -10.26 -17.41 -0.92
N LEU A 121 -10.94 -16.26 -0.80
CA LEU A 121 -12.11 -15.94 -1.60
C LEU A 121 -11.72 -15.49 -3.02
N PRO A 122 -12.46 -15.94 -4.06
CA PRO A 122 -12.33 -15.40 -5.41
C PRO A 122 -12.69 -13.91 -5.43
N LEU A 123 -12.23 -13.19 -6.46
CA LEU A 123 -12.61 -11.79 -6.65
C LEU A 123 -14.14 -11.61 -6.88
N ARG A 124 -14.83 -12.68 -7.29
CA ARG A 124 -16.29 -12.80 -7.42
C ARG A 124 -16.78 -14.07 -6.76
#